data_AF-A0AAV0E223-F1
#
_entry.id   AF-A0AAV0E223-F1
#
_cell.length_a   1.000
_cell.length_b   1.000
_cell.length_c   1.000
_cell.angle_alpha   90.00
_cell.angle_beta   90.00
_cell.angle_gamma   90.00
#
_symmetry.space_group_name_H-M   'P 1'
#
loop_
_entity.id
_entity.type
_entity.pdbx_description
1 polymer ?
#
loop_
_entity_poly.entity_id
_entity_poly.type
_entity_poly.pdbx_seq_one_letter_code
_entity_poly.pdbx_strand_id
1 'polypeptide(L)'
;MLLLRLVHQQFTDELWFCVRGKLLKFTFNDFVCITGQLSTGERPELSTDQKDCIAKKFFHGRTNITFQQLKNRMEDYKAPRRGDPLQGVKLASLYYTLCVLLSRDKRTKINPDFVKWVDDFQSFKKYPWAMESYNLTVTHMKSLMVGQPKCFNENKAGDPLYEKVKYTMYGFPHVLHV
;
A
#
# COMPACT_ATOMS: atom_id res chain seq x y z
N MET A 1 0.34 -28.84 2.65
CA MET A 1 -0.80 -28.38 3.47
C MET A 1 -0.73 -26.87 3.66
N LEU A 2 -1.29 -26.09 2.73
CA LEU A 2 -1.41 -24.62 2.81
C LEU A 2 -2.80 -24.17 3.33
N LEU A 3 -3.77 -25.08 3.33
CA LEU A 3 -5.18 -24.81 3.65
C LEU A 3 -5.45 -24.57 5.14
N LEU A 4 -4.58 -25.03 6.05
CA LEU A 4 -4.82 -24.97 7.50
C LEU A 4 -4.30 -23.68 8.18
N ARG A 5 -3.55 -22.82 7.47
CA ARG A 5 -3.06 -21.53 8.02
C ARG A 5 -3.91 -20.31 7.64
N LEU A 6 -4.94 -20.49 6.80
CA LEU A 6 -5.84 -19.42 6.37
C LEU A 6 -7.00 -19.13 7.34
N VAL A 7 -7.02 -19.76 8.53
CA VAL A 7 -8.13 -19.70 9.49
C VAL A 7 -7.77 -18.89 10.74
N HIS A 8 -7.02 -17.80 10.64
CA HIS A 8 -6.95 -16.84 11.74
C HIS A 8 -7.10 -15.40 11.23
N GLN A 9 -8.16 -14.76 11.75
CA GLN A 9 -8.71 -13.44 11.44
C GLN A 9 -9.46 -13.29 10.10
N GLN A 10 -10.74 -13.68 10.11
CA GLN A 10 -11.69 -13.07 9.17
C GLN A 10 -11.94 -11.61 9.61
N PHE A 11 -11.40 -10.67 8.84
CA PHE A 11 -11.73 -9.25 8.97
C PHE A 11 -13.18 -9.03 8.54
N THR A 12 -13.94 -8.25 9.32
CA THR A 12 -15.38 -7.99 9.12
C THR A 12 -15.70 -7.15 7.89
N ASP A 13 -14.70 -6.58 7.24
CA ASP A 13 -14.89 -5.69 6.10
C ASP A 13 -14.72 -6.43 4.77
N GLU A 14 -15.86 -6.78 4.19
CA GLU A 14 -15.97 -7.44 2.90
C GLU A 14 -16.29 -6.40 1.81
N LEU A 15 -15.65 -6.53 0.64
CA LEU A 15 -15.98 -5.74 -0.53
C LEU A 15 -16.89 -6.56 -1.45
N TRP A 16 -17.98 -5.95 -1.90
CA TRP A 16 -18.96 -6.57 -2.79
C TRP A 16 -19.10 -5.73 -4.05
N PHE A 17 -18.98 -6.36 -5.21
CA PHE A 17 -19.03 -5.72 -6.52
C PHE A 17 -20.14 -6.34 -7.36
N CYS A 18 -21.01 -5.52 -7.96
CA CYS A 18 -21.94 -5.99 -8.97
C CYS A 18 -21.28 -5.88 -10.36
N VAL A 19 -20.91 -7.01 -10.96
CA VAL A 19 -20.27 -7.08 -12.27
C VAL A 19 -21.17 -7.86 -13.21
N ARG A 20 -21.66 -7.19 -14.28
CA ARG A 20 -22.60 -7.78 -15.27
C ARG A 20 -23.81 -8.45 -14.61
N GLY A 21 -24.37 -7.81 -13.58
CA GLY A 21 -25.54 -8.31 -12.84
C GLY A 21 -25.24 -9.44 -11.85
N LYS A 22 -23.97 -9.86 -11.70
CA LYS A 22 -23.56 -10.83 -10.69
C LYS A 22 -22.87 -10.13 -9.53
N LEU A 23 -23.31 -10.45 -8.32
CA LEU A 23 -22.66 -9.96 -7.10
C LEU A 23 -21.43 -10.83 -6.80
N LEU A 24 -20.25 -10.21 -6.82
CA LEU A 24 -18.97 -10.83 -6.55
C LEU A 24 -18.44 -10.35 -5.19
N LYS A 25 -17.98 -11.30 -4.38
CA LYS A 25 -17.32 -11.02 -3.11
C LYS A 25 -15.81 -10.90 -3.35
N PHE A 26 -15.20 -9.89 -2.76
CA PHE A 26 -13.76 -9.70 -2.74
C PHE A 26 -13.29 -9.62 -1.29
N THR A 27 -12.44 -10.58 -0.93
CA THR A 27 -11.96 -10.80 0.42
C THR A 27 -10.47 -10.48 0.55
N PHE A 28 -9.97 -10.44 1.78
CA PHE A 28 -8.54 -10.37 2.04
C PHE A 28 -7.77 -11.53 1.39
N ASN A 29 -8.34 -12.73 1.33
CA ASN A 29 -7.70 -13.88 0.69
C ASN A 29 -7.56 -13.66 -0.82
N ASP A 30 -8.59 -13.11 -1.48
CA ASP A 30 -8.52 -12.75 -2.90
C ASP A 30 -7.43 -11.70 -3.14
N PHE A 31 -7.34 -10.72 -2.25
CA PHE A 31 -6.31 -9.68 -2.28
C PHE A 31 -4.89 -10.26 -2.16
N VAL A 32 -4.67 -11.15 -1.19
CA VAL A 32 -3.39 -11.87 -1.01
C VAL A 32 -3.05 -12.71 -2.23
N CYS A 33 -4.02 -13.42 -2.80
CA CYS A 33 -3.82 -14.22 -4.01
C CYS A 33 -3.37 -13.36 -5.20
N ILE A 34 -3.97 -12.19 -5.41
CA ILE A 34 -3.62 -11.28 -6.51
C ILE A 34 -2.25 -10.64 -6.30
N THR A 35 -1.96 -10.22 -5.07
CA THR A 35 -0.71 -9.49 -4.75
C THR A 35 0.50 -10.42 -4.55
N GLY A 36 0.27 -11.73 -4.38
CA GLY A 36 1.32 -12.70 -4.10
C GLY A 36 1.98 -12.50 -2.72
N GLN A 37 1.31 -11.82 -1.79
CA GLN A 37 1.90 -11.39 -0.52
C GLN A 37 1.50 -12.29 0.65
N LEU A 38 2.46 -13.06 1.15
CA LEU A 38 2.24 -14.07 2.18
C LEU A 38 2.38 -13.58 3.63
N SER A 39 2.71 -12.30 3.87
CA SER A 39 2.92 -11.83 5.24
C SER A 39 1.58 -11.51 5.92
N THR A 40 1.07 -12.51 6.64
CA THR A 40 -0.05 -12.38 7.59
C THR A 40 0.45 -12.35 9.05
N GLY A 41 1.72 -11.96 9.26
CA GLY A 41 2.39 -11.99 10.56
C GLY A 41 2.04 -10.80 11.45
N GLU A 42 2.36 -10.92 12.74
CA GLU A 42 2.27 -9.83 13.71
C GLU A 42 3.24 -8.69 13.34
N ARG A 43 2.89 -7.45 13.74
CA ARG A 43 3.74 -6.28 13.54
C ARG A 43 5.04 -6.47 14.35
N PRO A 44 6.21 -6.58 13.70
CA PRO A 44 7.45 -6.77 14.41
C PRO A 44 7.82 -5.53 15.22
N GLU A 45 8.41 -5.75 16.39
CA GLU A 45 8.95 -4.68 17.22
C GLU A 45 10.11 -3.96 16.51
N LEU A 46 10.19 -2.65 16.72
CA LEU A 46 11.27 -1.83 16.16
C LEU A 46 12.53 -1.97 17.02
N SER A 47 13.64 -2.40 16.42
CA SER A 47 14.96 -2.24 17.05
C SER A 47 15.41 -0.77 17.00
N THR A 48 16.00 -0.29 18.10
CA THR A 48 16.24 1.15 18.32
C THR A 48 17.60 1.67 17.85
N ASP A 49 18.50 0.85 17.32
CA ASP A 49 19.85 1.33 17.02
C ASP A 49 20.48 0.67 15.78
N GLN A 50 20.40 1.37 14.64
CA GLN A 50 21.20 1.05 13.46
C GLN A 50 22.09 2.24 13.07
N LYS A 51 23.41 2.00 13.08
CA LYS A 51 24.43 2.99 12.72
C LYS A 51 24.30 3.46 11.26
N ASP A 52 23.97 2.54 10.35
CA ASP A 52 23.87 2.76 8.89
C ASP A 52 22.42 2.72 8.38
N CYS A 53 21.57 3.57 8.94
CA CYS A 53 20.15 3.63 8.60
C CYS A 53 19.88 4.37 7.26
N ILE A 54 18.84 3.96 6.54
CA ILE A 54 18.39 4.55 5.27
C ILE A 54 18.16 6.07 5.42
N ALA A 55 17.62 6.48 6.56
CA ALA A 55 17.41 7.89 6.89
C ALA A 55 18.73 8.69 6.86
N LYS A 56 19.80 8.19 7.48
CA LYS A 56 21.11 8.86 7.46
C LYS A 56 21.72 8.85 6.06
N LYS A 57 21.67 7.71 5.38
CA LYS A 57 22.38 7.49 4.10
C LYS A 57 21.76 8.24 2.92
N PHE A 58 20.43 8.30 2.84
CA PHE A 58 19.72 8.87 1.69
C PHE A 58 18.97 10.16 2.01
N PHE A 59 18.71 10.45 3.29
CA PHE A 59 17.85 11.55 3.72
C PHE A 59 18.50 12.47 4.76
N HIS A 60 19.83 12.41 4.93
CA HIS A 60 20.58 13.26 5.86
C HIS A 60 20.06 13.20 7.31
N GLY A 61 19.58 12.03 7.73
CA GLY A 61 19.03 11.79 9.07
C GLY A 61 17.60 12.30 9.26
N ARG A 62 16.96 12.84 8.23
CA ARG A 62 15.55 13.28 8.31
C ARG A 62 14.62 12.08 8.32
N THR A 63 13.62 12.10 9.20
CA THR A 63 12.57 11.07 9.31
C THR A 63 11.25 11.51 8.69
N ASN A 64 11.01 12.81 8.56
CA ASN A 64 9.85 13.39 7.88
C ASN A 64 10.13 13.50 6.37
N ILE A 65 10.02 12.37 5.69
CA ILE A 65 10.30 12.21 4.25
C ILE A 65 8.97 12.09 3.48
N THR A 66 8.85 12.73 2.33
CA THR A 66 7.70 12.54 1.43
C THR A 66 7.94 11.43 0.42
N PHE A 67 6.87 10.83 -0.11
CA PHE A 67 6.99 9.83 -1.18
C PHE A 67 7.73 10.38 -2.42
N GLN A 68 7.52 11.65 -2.78
CA GLN A 68 8.29 12.29 -3.85
C GLN A 68 9.79 12.33 -3.57
N GLN A 69 10.20 12.63 -2.33
CA GLN A 69 11.62 12.62 -1.97
C GLN A 69 12.23 11.23 -2.06
N LEU A 70 11.49 10.19 -1.63
CA LEU A 70 11.91 8.80 -1.82
C LEU A 70 12.04 8.43 -3.30
N LYS A 71 11.06 8.81 -4.13
CA LYS A 71 11.10 8.59 -5.58
C LYS A 71 12.33 9.23 -6.22
N ASN A 72 12.59 10.51 -5.93
CA ASN A 72 13.76 11.21 -6.45
C ASN A 72 15.06 10.49 -6.02
N ARG A 73 15.15 10.03 -4.77
CA ARG A 73 16.32 9.26 -4.31
C ARG A 73 16.50 7.94 -5.02
N MET A 74 15.41 7.25 -5.38
CA MET A 74 15.46 6.04 -6.19
C MET A 74 15.93 6.32 -7.63
N GLU A 75 15.45 7.39 -8.24
CA GLU A 75 15.84 7.79 -9.60
C GLU A 75 17.31 8.28 -9.66
N ASP A 76 17.74 9.00 -8.63
CA ASP A 76 19.12 9.47 -8.47
C ASP A 76 20.10 8.34 -8.10
N TYR A 77 19.59 7.20 -7.59
CA TYR A 77 20.42 6.09 -7.14
C TYR A 77 21.07 5.37 -8.33
N LYS A 78 22.28 5.82 -8.66
CA LYS A 78 23.20 5.07 -9.53
C LYS A 78 23.87 4.02 -8.65
N ALA A 79 23.60 2.74 -8.92
CA ALA A 79 24.27 1.62 -8.25
C ALA A 79 25.78 1.90 -8.14
N PRO A 80 26.33 2.16 -6.95
CA PRO A 80 27.70 2.63 -6.89
C PRO A 80 28.62 1.44 -7.16
N ARG A 81 29.63 1.61 -8.02
CA ARG A 81 30.69 0.60 -8.26
C ARG A 81 31.42 0.14 -6.99
N ARG A 82 31.21 0.81 -5.84
CA ARG A 82 31.82 0.54 -4.52
C ARG A 82 30.85 0.66 -3.33
N GLY A 83 29.54 0.73 -3.57
CA GLY A 83 28.55 0.95 -2.52
C GLY A 83 28.01 -0.36 -1.95
N ASP A 84 27.52 -0.34 -0.71
CA ASP A 84 26.79 -1.46 -0.11
C ASP A 84 25.49 -1.74 -0.91
N PRO A 85 25.41 -2.86 -1.66
CA PRO A 85 24.25 -3.19 -2.48
C PRO A 85 22.98 -3.37 -1.64
N LEU A 86 23.12 -3.76 -0.37
CA LEU A 86 21.99 -3.98 0.53
C LEU A 86 21.19 -2.70 0.76
N GLN A 87 21.86 -1.55 0.76
CA GLN A 87 21.22 -0.26 0.98
C GLN A 87 20.38 0.18 -0.21
N GLY A 88 20.81 -0.15 -1.44
CA GLY A 88 20.00 0.02 -2.64
C GLY A 88 18.76 -0.88 -2.61
N VAL A 89 18.92 -2.14 -2.20
CA VAL A 89 17.81 -3.10 -2.04
C VAL A 89 16.80 -2.61 -1.00
N LYS A 90 17.25 -2.11 0.15
CA LYS A 90 16.38 -1.52 1.17
C LYS A 90 15.61 -0.31 0.62
N LEU A 91 16.29 0.65 -0.01
CA LEU A 91 15.63 1.82 -0.61
C LEU A 91 14.59 1.42 -1.67
N ALA A 92 14.95 0.48 -2.54
CA ALA A 92 14.06 -0.07 -3.57
C ALA A 92 12.85 -0.79 -2.98
N SER A 93 13.05 -1.54 -1.90
CA SER A 93 11.98 -2.26 -1.21
C SER A 93 11.00 -1.29 -0.56
N LEU A 94 11.49 -0.23 0.10
CA LEU A 94 10.64 0.82 0.66
C LEU A 94 9.84 1.53 -0.43
N TYR A 95 10.49 1.89 -1.55
CA TYR A 95 9.82 2.51 -2.69
C TYR A 95 8.75 1.61 -3.30
N TYR A 96 9.08 0.34 -3.57
CA TYR A 96 8.15 -0.64 -4.13
C TYR A 96 6.93 -0.81 -3.22
N THR A 97 7.12 -1.04 -1.93
CA THR A 97 6.02 -1.19 -0.98
C THR A 97 5.10 0.03 -0.96
N LEU A 98 5.66 1.24 -0.90
CA LEU A 98 4.87 2.46 -0.83
C LEU A 98 4.17 2.80 -2.15
N CYS A 99 4.85 2.55 -3.28
CA CYS A 99 4.35 2.86 -4.61
C CYS A 99 3.31 1.85 -5.09
N VAL A 100 3.62 0.56 -4.92
CA VAL A 100 2.83 -0.53 -5.49
C VAL A 100 1.76 -1.00 -4.53
N LEU A 101 2.03 -1.08 -3.22
CA LEU A 101 1.06 -1.66 -2.29
C LEU A 101 0.19 -0.61 -1.64
N LEU A 102 0.80 0.49 -1.19
CA LEU A 102 0.04 1.54 -0.49
C LEU A 102 -0.45 2.64 -1.43
N SER A 103 0.03 2.65 -2.69
CA SER A 103 -0.31 3.60 -3.75
C SER A 103 -0.35 5.05 -3.27
N ARG A 104 0.67 5.47 -2.51
CA ARG A 104 0.70 6.78 -1.83
C ARG A 104 0.81 7.94 -2.84
N ASP A 105 0.13 9.05 -2.55
CA ASP A 105 0.33 10.30 -3.31
C ASP A 105 1.77 10.82 -3.11
N LYS A 106 2.31 11.49 -4.14
CA LYS A 106 3.62 12.13 -4.14
C LYS A 106 3.87 13.02 -2.91
N ARG A 107 2.83 13.72 -2.44
CA ARG A 107 2.90 14.66 -1.31
C ARG A 107 2.71 13.98 0.04
N THR A 108 2.31 12.71 0.09
CA THR A 108 2.08 12.01 1.36
C THR A 108 3.39 11.83 2.11
N LYS A 109 3.38 12.19 3.39
CA LYS A 109 4.48 11.89 4.32
C LYS A 109 4.53 10.39 4.56
N ILE A 110 5.74 9.84 4.48
CA ILE A 110 5.98 8.43 4.80
C ILE A 110 5.94 8.27 6.32
N ASN A 111 5.31 7.20 6.80
CA ASN A 111 5.38 6.86 8.22
C ASN A 111 6.87 6.64 8.59
N PRO A 112 7.43 7.39 9.56
CA PRO A 112 8.81 7.22 10.00
C PRO A 112 9.18 5.78 10.37
N ASP A 113 8.21 5.01 10.87
CA ASP A 113 8.42 3.62 11.25
C ASP A 113 8.66 2.71 10.05
N PHE A 114 8.12 3.03 8.87
CA PHE A 114 8.43 2.28 7.65
C PHE A 114 9.90 2.45 7.23
N VAL A 115 10.45 3.65 7.46
CA VAL A 115 11.86 3.94 7.21
C VAL A 115 12.74 3.17 8.18
N LYS A 116 12.34 3.07 9.46
CA LYS A 116 13.06 2.27 10.46
C LYS A 116 12.91 0.76 10.22
N TRP A 117 11.75 0.28 9.79
CA TRP A 117 11.56 -1.13 9.49
C TRP A 117 12.42 -1.56 8.32
N VAL A 118 12.54 -0.76 7.26
CA VAL A 118 13.36 -1.20 6.11
C VAL A 118 14.85 -1.35 6.47
N ASP A 119 15.29 -0.64 7.51
CA ASP A 119 16.61 -0.81 8.11
C ASP A 119 16.78 -2.19 8.77
N ASP A 120 15.78 -2.67 9.51
CA ASP A 120 15.66 -4.08 9.89
C ASP A 120 14.92 -4.88 8.81
N PHE A 121 15.63 -5.22 7.74
CA PHE A 121 15.03 -5.81 6.55
C PHE A 121 14.29 -7.14 6.83
N GLN A 122 14.62 -7.86 7.90
CA GLN A 122 13.86 -9.05 8.31
C GLN A 122 12.50 -8.67 8.89
N SER A 123 12.46 -7.67 9.76
CA SER A 123 11.20 -7.10 10.26
C SER A 123 10.38 -6.47 9.14
N PHE A 124 11.01 -5.75 8.20
CA PHE A 124 10.30 -5.21 7.03
C PHE A 124 9.61 -6.30 6.22
N LYS A 125 10.26 -7.45 5.98
CA LYS A 125 9.65 -8.57 5.24
C LYS A 125 8.54 -9.26 6.00
N LYS A 126 8.65 -9.35 7.33
CA LYS A 126 7.64 -9.95 8.20
C LYS A 126 6.42 -9.06 8.38
N TYR A 127 6.57 -7.74 8.23
CA TYR A 127 5.46 -6.80 8.35
C TYR A 127 4.29 -7.19 7.43
N PRO A 128 3.03 -7.14 7.92
CA PRO A 128 1.87 -7.56 7.15
C PRO A 128 1.43 -6.52 6.11
N TRP A 129 2.27 -6.28 5.10
CA TRP A 129 2.02 -5.29 4.05
C TRP A 129 0.73 -5.53 3.27
N ALA A 130 0.38 -6.80 3.04
CA ALA A 130 -0.87 -7.16 2.38
C ALA A 130 -2.07 -6.65 3.17
N MET A 131 -2.02 -6.82 4.49
CA MET A 131 -3.09 -6.40 5.40
C MET A 131 -3.20 -4.87 5.47
N GLU A 132 -2.05 -4.18 5.56
CA GLU A 132 -2.01 -2.72 5.53
C GLU A 132 -2.62 -2.17 4.23
N SER A 133 -2.26 -2.76 3.09
CA SER A 133 -2.75 -2.39 1.77
C SER A 133 -4.25 -2.69 1.58
N TYR A 134 -4.71 -3.86 2.02
CA TYR A 134 -6.13 -4.23 1.99
C TYR A 134 -6.98 -3.29 2.85
N ASN A 135 -6.56 -3.01 4.08
CA ASN A 135 -7.26 -2.10 4.97
C ASN A 135 -7.35 -0.68 4.41
N LEU A 136 -6.26 -0.18 3.81
CA LEU A 136 -6.27 1.11 3.11
C LEU A 136 -7.27 1.10 1.96
N THR A 137 -7.28 0.05 1.14
CA THR A 137 -8.20 -0.11 0.01
C THR A 137 -9.66 -0.06 0.46
N VAL A 138 -10.02 -0.90 1.44
CA VAL A 138 -11.36 -0.97 2.01
C VAL A 138 -11.78 0.38 2.60
N THR A 139 -10.92 1.00 3.40
CA THR A 139 -11.21 2.28 4.06
C THR A 139 -11.47 3.38 3.04
N HIS A 140 -10.62 3.48 2.01
CA HIS A 140 -10.77 4.47 0.95
C HIS A 140 -12.02 4.19 0.10
N MET A 141 -12.29 2.94 -0.27
CA MET A 141 -13.53 2.58 -0.99
C MET A 141 -14.77 2.94 -0.20
N LYS A 142 -14.83 2.58 1.09
CA LYS A 142 -15.95 2.96 1.96
C LYS A 142 -16.12 4.47 2.02
N SER A 143 -15.03 5.21 2.28
CA SER A 143 -15.07 6.67 2.35
C SER A 143 -15.52 7.30 1.03
N LEU A 144 -15.12 6.75 -0.11
CA LEU A 144 -15.55 7.24 -1.41
C LEU A 144 -17.03 6.99 -1.64
N MET A 145 -17.60 5.88 -1.16
CA MET A 145 -19.00 5.51 -1.37
C MET A 145 -19.98 6.28 -0.46
N VAL A 146 -19.51 6.86 0.65
CA VAL A 146 -20.36 7.66 1.54
C VAL A 146 -20.93 8.85 0.76
N GLY A 147 -22.26 8.97 0.73
CA GLY A 147 -22.98 10.06 0.06
C GLY A 147 -23.07 9.94 -1.47
N GLN A 148 -22.32 9.05 -2.11
CA GLN A 148 -22.29 8.93 -3.57
C GLN A 148 -23.62 8.52 -4.21
N PRO A 149 -24.39 7.56 -3.67
CA PRO A 149 -25.67 7.21 -4.28
C PRO A 149 -26.62 8.42 -4.35
N LYS A 150 -26.58 9.27 -3.32
CA LYS A 150 -27.36 10.50 -3.28
C LYS A 150 -26.87 11.51 -4.33
N CYS A 151 -25.58 11.82 -4.37
CA CYS A 151 -25.01 12.73 -5.36
C CYS A 151 -25.23 12.24 -6.81
N PHE A 152 -25.12 10.93 -7.06
CA PHE A 152 -25.39 10.35 -8.37
C PHE A 152 -26.85 10.59 -8.80
N ASN A 153 -27.80 10.31 -7.90
CA ASN A 153 -29.22 10.51 -8.19
C ASN A 153 -29.57 11.99 -8.41
N GLU A 154 -28.98 12.89 -7.64
CA GLU A 154 -29.14 14.35 -7.80
C GLU A 154 -28.59 14.81 -9.16
N ASN A 155 -27.38 14.38 -9.54
CA ASN A 155 -26.79 14.72 -10.83
C ASN A 155 -27.59 14.13 -12.00
N LYS A 156 -28.09 12.90 -11.87
CA LYS A 156 -28.92 12.25 -12.89
C LYS A 156 -30.30 12.88 -13.06
N ALA A 157 -30.84 13.47 -11.99
CA ALA A 157 -32.06 14.26 -12.08
C ALA A 157 -31.84 15.58 -12.83
N GLY A 158 -30.66 16.18 -12.72
CA GLY A 158 -30.28 17.42 -13.43
C GLY A 158 -29.80 17.20 -14.87
N ASP A 159 -29.19 16.05 -15.15
CA ASP A 159 -28.70 15.64 -16.46
C ASP A 159 -29.05 14.16 -16.71
N PRO A 160 -30.08 13.87 -17.53
CA PRO A 160 -30.48 12.50 -17.85
C PRO A 160 -29.38 11.66 -18.52
N LEU A 161 -28.36 12.30 -19.14
CA LEU A 161 -27.20 11.63 -19.75
C LEU A 161 -26.10 11.31 -18.72
N TYR A 162 -26.29 11.66 -17.44
CA TYR A 162 -25.34 11.34 -16.38
C TYR A 162 -25.40 9.85 -16.01
N GLU A 163 -24.46 9.08 -16.57
CA GLU A 163 -24.41 7.63 -16.41
C GLU A 163 -23.29 7.12 -15.49
N LYS A 164 -22.26 7.92 -15.21
CA LYS A 164 -21.06 7.46 -14.50
C LYS A 164 -20.43 8.50 -13.57
N VAL A 165 -19.83 8.04 -12.48
CA VAL A 165 -19.01 8.84 -11.57
C VAL A 165 -17.56 8.36 -11.60
N LYS A 166 -16.61 9.29 -11.54
CA LYS A 166 -15.16 9.00 -11.49
C LYS A 166 -14.64 9.18 -10.06
N TYR A 167 -13.74 8.29 -9.63
CA TYR A 167 -13.11 8.33 -8.31
C TYR A 167 -11.61 8.05 -8.39
N THR A 168 -10.86 8.59 -7.41
CA THR A 168 -9.46 8.26 -7.19
C THR A 168 -9.34 7.38 -5.95
N MET A 169 -8.80 6.16 -6.11
CA MET A 169 -8.62 5.21 -5.01
C MET A 169 -7.14 5.08 -4.62
N TYR A 170 -6.89 4.83 -3.33
CA TYR A 170 -5.56 4.54 -2.78
C TYR A 170 -5.54 3.13 -2.17
N GLY A 171 -4.36 2.53 -2.05
CA GLY A 171 -4.18 1.17 -1.54
C GLY A 171 -4.37 0.05 -2.56
N PHE A 172 -4.99 0.32 -3.72
CA PHE A 172 -5.09 -0.70 -4.76
C PHE A 172 -3.75 -0.84 -5.50
N PRO A 173 -3.21 -2.06 -5.68
CA PRO A 173 -2.01 -2.26 -6.47
C PRO A 173 -2.14 -1.63 -7.85
N HIS A 174 -1.10 -0.91 -8.28
CA HIS A 174 -1.08 -0.19 -9.57
C HIS A 174 -1.32 -1.10 -10.81
N VAL A 175 -1.44 -2.41 -10.59
CA VAL A 175 -1.64 -3.49 -11.57
C VAL A 175 -3.02 -3.45 -12.25
N LEU A 176 -4.02 -2.71 -11.74
CA LEU A 176 -5.38 -2.71 -12.36
C LEU A 176 -5.70 -1.55 -13.31
N HIS A 177 -4.71 -0.77 -13.77
CA HIS A 177 -4.94 0.18 -14.86
C HIS A 177 -4.70 -0.52 -16.20
N VAL A 178 -5.71 -1.24 -16.69
CA VAL A 178 -5.81 -1.73 -18.09
C VAL A 178 -6.89 -0.94 -18.80
#